data_AF-A0A961C044-F1
#
_entry.id   AF-A0A961C044-F1
#
_cell.length_a   1.000
_cell.length_b   1.000
_cell.length_c   1.000
_cell.angle_alpha   90.00
_cell.angle_beta   90.00
_cell.angle_gamma   90.00
#
_symmetry.space_group_name_H-M   'P 1'
#
loop_
_entity.id
_entity.type
_entity.pdbx_description
1 polymer ?
#
loop_
_entity_poly.entity_id
_entity_poly.type
_entity_poly.pdbx_seq_one_letter_code
_entity_poly.pdbx_strand_id
1 'polypeptide(L)'
;MTAVSSADERAVGVGPWPGGETAWPRGPGGTLASTYDPELLAHGDARNVADRYRYWRHDAIVADLDTRRHDLHVAVENWEHDF
;
A
#
# COMPACT_ATOMS: atom_id res chain seq x y z
N MET A 1 1.81 -32.51 -24.53
CA MET A 1 2.55 -32.60 -23.26
C MET A 1 3.01 -31.19 -22.92
N THR A 2 2.54 -30.70 -21.78
CA THR A 2 2.32 -29.30 -21.39
C THR A 2 3.58 -28.43 -21.38
N ALA A 3 3.52 -27.25 -22.01
CA ALA A 3 4.57 -26.25 -21.98
C ALA A 3 4.23 -25.16 -20.96
N VAL A 4 5.14 -25.01 -19.98
CA VAL A 4 5.44 -23.87 -19.10
C VAL A 4 4.31 -22.86 -18.90
N SER A 5 3.70 -22.90 -17.71
CA SER A 5 2.94 -21.79 -17.14
C SER A 5 3.86 -20.57 -17.01
N SER A 6 3.57 -19.50 -17.73
CA SER A 6 4.13 -18.17 -17.47
C SER A 6 3.78 -17.79 -16.03
N ALA A 7 4.78 -17.81 -15.15
CA ALA A 7 4.61 -17.40 -13.76
C ALA A 7 4.36 -15.89 -13.70
N ASP A 8 3.31 -15.51 -12.96
CA ASP A 8 3.12 -14.22 -12.30
C ASP A 8 2.80 -12.99 -13.18
N GLU A 9 1.61 -12.96 -13.78
CA GLU A 9 1.04 -11.74 -14.35
C GLU A 9 0.47 -10.85 -13.23
N ARG A 10 1.33 -10.00 -12.66
CA ARG A 10 1.01 -8.78 -11.87
C ARG A 10 0.13 -9.00 -10.63
N ALA A 11 0.55 -9.79 -9.65
CA ALA A 11 -0.02 -9.67 -8.31
C ALA A 11 0.38 -8.31 -7.69
N VAL A 12 -0.33 -7.23 -8.04
CA VAL A 12 -0.19 -5.93 -7.37
C VAL A 12 -0.81 -6.04 -5.99
N GLY A 13 0.01 -6.39 -5.02
CA GLY A 13 -0.46 -6.55 -3.66
C GLY A 13 0.58 -7.15 -2.73
N VAL A 14 0.47 -6.81 -1.44
CA VAL A 14 1.19 -7.48 -0.36
C VAL A 14 0.17 -8.14 0.55
N GLY A 15 0.52 -9.31 1.08
CA GLY A 15 -0.32 -10.02 2.04
C GLY A 15 -0.43 -9.27 3.38
N PRO A 16 -1.07 -9.87 4.39
CA PRO A 16 -1.16 -9.30 5.72
C PRO A 16 0.21 -8.95 6.31
N TRP A 17 0.22 -8.01 7.27
CA TRP A 17 1.44 -7.62 7.97
C TRP A 17 2.10 -8.83 8.64
N PRO A 18 3.41 -9.04 8.42
CA PRO A 18 4.10 -10.21 8.96
C PRO A 18 4.10 -10.17 10.49
N GLY A 19 3.84 -11.32 11.12
CA GLY A 19 3.82 -11.43 12.58
C GLY A 19 2.49 -11.05 13.25
N GLY A 20 1.45 -10.66 12.48
CA GLY A 20 0.11 -10.41 12.99
C GLY A 20 -0.01 -9.17 13.89
N GLU A 21 -1.13 -9.04 14.61
CA GLU A 21 -1.51 -7.83 15.38
C GLU A 21 -0.51 -7.41 16.47
N THR A 22 0.26 -8.34 17.00
CA THR A 22 1.28 -8.07 18.02
C THR A 22 2.50 -7.38 17.43
N ALA A 23 2.77 -7.58 16.13
CA ALA A 23 3.86 -6.96 15.40
C ALA A 23 3.45 -5.66 14.67
N TRP A 24 2.17 -5.28 14.75
CA TRP A 24 1.68 -4.06 14.08
C TRP A 24 2.36 -2.80 14.62
N PRO A 25 2.64 -1.80 13.76
CA PRO A 25 3.23 -0.54 14.17
C PRO A 25 2.43 0.13 15.30
N ARG A 26 3.09 0.45 16.41
CA ARG A 26 2.46 1.12 17.56
C ARG A 26 2.87 2.59 17.62
N GLY A 27 1.88 3.44 17.87
CA GLY A 27 2.05 4.85 18.19
C GLY A 27 2.18 5.10 19.70
N PRO A 28 2.08 6.37 20.12
CA PRO A 28 2.11 6.76 21.52
C PRO A 28 1.06 6.00 22.35
N GLY A 29 1.44 5.56 23.55
CA GLY A 29 0.54 4.81 24.43
C GLY A 29 0.32 3.35 24.04
N GLY A 30 1.04 2.81 23.04
CA GLY A 30 0.98 1.40 22.66
C GLY A 30 -0.23 1.04 21.78
N THR A 31 -1.01 2.02 21.32
CA THR A 31 -2.09 1.83 20.34
C THR A 31 -1.52 1.72 18.92
N LEU A 32 -2.29 1.17 17.97
CA LEU A 32 -1.93 1.21 16.55
C LEU A 32 -1.59 2.64 16.10
N ALA A 33 -0.48 2.82 15.40
CA ALA A 33 -0.10 4.12 14.85
C ALA A 33 -1.18 4.62 13.89
N SER A 34 -1.62 5.88 14.07
CA SER A 34 -2.75 6.48 13.35
C SER A 34 -2.58 6.50 11.83
N THR A 35 -1.33 6.50 11.34
CA THR A 35 -0.96 6.42 9.93
C THR A 35 -1.41 5.12 9.26
N TYR A 36 -1.48 4.02 10.02
CA TYR A 36 -1.75 2.69 9.50
C TYR A 36 -3.24 2.34 9.56
N ASP A 37 -3.69 1.57 8.57
CA ASP A 37 -5.05 1.04 8.49
C ASP A 37 -5.07 -0.41 9.00
N PRO A 38 -5.82 -0.73 10.07
CA PRO A 38 -5.89 -2.09 10.60
C PRO A 38 -6.42 -3.12 9.59
N GLU A 39 -7.34 -2.73 8.71
CA GLU A 39 -7.91 -3.66 7.72
C GLU A 39 -6.85 -4.09 6.71
N LEU A 40 -6.02 -3.15 6.25
CA LEU A 40 -4.92 -3.45 5.34
C LEU A 40 -3.83 -4.27 6.02
N LEU A 41 -3.55 -4.02 7.29
CA LEU A 41 -2.59 -4.82 8.06
C LEU A 41 -3.11 -6.26 8.28
N ALA A 42 -4.41 -6.45 8.47
CA ALA A 42 -5.03 -7.76 8.72
C ALA A 42 -5.21 -8.58 7.44
N HIS A 43 -5.59 -7.93 6.33
CA HIS A 43 -6.00 -8.62 5.11
C HIS A 43 -5.02 -8.47 3.95
N GLY A 44 -4.03 -7.58 4.10
CA GLY A 44 -3.10 -7.23 3.05
C GLY A 44 -3.52 -5.97 2.29
N ASP A 45 -2.59 -5.46 1.49
CA ASP A 45 -2.75 -4.24 0.72
C ASP A 45 -2.55 -4.55 -0.78
N ALA A 46 -3.66 -4.72 -1.48
CA ALA A 46 -3.73 -4.95 -2.93
C ALA A 46 -3.69 -3.65 -3.76
N ARG A 47 -3.48 -2.50 -3.14
CA ARG A 47 -3.44 -1.21 -3.87
C ARG A 47 -2.11 -1.08 -4.61
N ASN A 48 -2.17 -0.46 -5.79
CA ASN A 48 -0.99 -0.02 -6.50
C ASN A 48 -0.48 1.29 -5.88
N VAL A 49 0.23 1.16 -4.76
CA VAL A 49 0.92 2.26 -4.09
C VAL A 49 2.39 1.90 -3.91
N ALA A 50 3.25 2.93 -3.90
CA ALA A 50 4.65 2.76 -3.59
C ALA A 50 4.83 2.04 -2.24
N ASP A 51 5.84 1.19 -2.13
CA ASP A 51 6.04 0.30 -0.97
C ASP A 51 6.04 1.03 0.38
N ARG A 52 6.56 2.26 0.40
CA ARG A 52 6.56 3.15 1.58
C ARG A 52 5.17 3.45 2.16
N TYR A 53 4.12 3.35 1.34
CA TYR A 53 2.74 3.67 1.70
C TYR A 53 1.87 2.44 1.88
N ARG A 54 2.44 1.24 1.75
CA ARG A 54 1.70 0.01 1.99
C ARG A 54 1.18 0.01 3.42
N TYR A 55 -0.07 -0.42 3.56
CA TYR A 55 -0.83 -0.42 4.81
C TYR A 55 -1.14 0.96 5.41
N TRP A 56 -0.74 2.06 4.76
CA TRP A 56 -1.11 3.40 5.22
C TRP A 56 -2.55 3.71 4.85
N ARG A 57 -3.21 4.46 5.73
CA ARG A 57 -4.49 5.11 5.41
C ARG A 57 -4.29 6.06 4.24
N HIS A 58 -5.29 6.12 3.37
CA HIS A 58 -5.28 7.05 2.24
C HIS A 58 -5.00 8.49 2.68
N ASP A 59 -5.66 8.98 3.73
CA ASP A 59 -5.49 10.36 4.21
C ASP A 59 -4.09 10.63 4.76
N ALA A 60 -3.42 9.60 5.32
CA ALA A 60 -2.04 9.73 5.78
C ALA A 60 -1.06 9.85 4.60
N ILE A 61 -1.34 9.15 3.49
CA ILE A 61 -0.58 9.28 2.24
C ILE A 61 -0.77 10.69 1.68
N VAL A 62 -2.00 11.20 1.65
CA VAL A 62 -2.30 12.57 1.20
C VAL A 62 -1.56 13.60 2.06
N ALA A 63 -1.63 13.48 3.39
CA ALA A 63 -0.96 14.40 4.29
C ALA A 63 0.58 14.39 4.12
N ASP A 64 1.20 13.21 3.95
CA ASP A 64 2.64 13.11 3.69
C ASP A 64 3.02 13.66 2.31
N LEU A 65 2.18 13.46 1.29
CA LEU A 65 2.37 14.08 -0.02
C LEU A 65 2.24 15.61 0.07
N ASP A 66 1.28 16.13 0.82
CA ASP A 66 1.09 17.56 1.03
C ASP A 66 2.33 18.23 1.63
N THR A 67 3.08 17.55 2.51
CA THR A 67 4.35 18.08 3.04
C THR A 67 5.45 18.24 1.99
N ARG A 68 5.32 17.57 0.84
CA ARG A 68 6.32 17.51 -0.24
C ARG A 68 5.86 18.22 -1.50
N ARG A 69 4.65 18.79 -1.51
CA ARG A 69 4.12 19.59 -2.62
C ARG A 69 4.90 20.90 -2.70
N HIS A 70 6.04 20.84 -3.39
CA HIS A 70 6.44 21.93 -4.28
C HIS A 70 5.55 21.86 -5.53
N ASP A 71 5.20 23.00 -6.14
CA ASP A 71 4.26 23.17 -7.27
C ASP A 71 4.51 22.22 -8.46
N LEU A 72 4.16 20.95 -8.30
CA LEU A 72 4.25 19.93 -9.32
C LEU A 72 2.84 19.40 -9.52
N HIS A 73 2.22 19.97 -10.55
CA HIS A 73 0.99 19.51 -11.16
C HIS A 73 1.18 18.05 -11.59
N VAL A 74 0.76 17.10 -10.76
CA VAL A 74 0.75 15.69 -11.14
C VAL A 74 -0.50 15.47 -11.99
N ALA A 75 -0.34 15.47 -13.31
CA ALA A 75 -1.30 14.83 -14.21
C ALA A 75 -1.12 13.31 -14.04
N VAL A 76 -1.92 12.69 -13.16
CA VAL A 76 -2.00 11.22 -13.10
C VAL A 76 -2.86 10.79 -14.29
N GLU A 77 -2.23 10.66 -15.45
CA GLU A 77 -2.78 9.88 -16.54
C GLU A 77 -2.74 8.42 -16.07
N ASN A 78 -3.81 7.97 -15.44
CA ASN A 78 -4.09 6.55 -15.24
C ASN A 78 -4.24 5.98 -16.65
N TRP A 79 -3.16 5.44 -17.21
CA TRP A 79 -3.26 4.58 -18.38
C TRP A 79 -4.00 3.34 -17.91
N GLU A 80 -5.32 3.36 -18.11
CA GLU A 80 -6.12 2.16 -18.24
C GLU A 80 -5.32 1.20 -19.12
N HIS A 81 -5.07 0.04 -18.53
CA HIS A 81 -4.86 -1.24 -19.19
C HIS A 81 -5.13 -1.16 -20.70
N ASP A 82 -4.09 -0.94 -21.49
CA ASP A 82 -4.14 -1.34 -22.90
C ASP A 82 -3.90 -2.85 -22.93
N PHE A 83 -4.52 -3.50 -23.93
CA PHE A 83 -4.48 -4.92 -24.32
C PHE A 83 -5.48 -5.89 -23.68
#